data_AF-A0A2P4Y6Q4-F1
#
_entry.id   AF-A0A2P4Y6Q4-F1
#
_cell.length_a   1.000
_cell.length_b   1.000
_cell.length_c   1.000
_cell.angle_alpha   90.00
_cell.angle_beta   90.00
_cell.angle_gamma   90.00
#
_symmetry.space_group_name_H-M   'P 1'
#
loop_
_entity.id
_entity.type
_entity.pdbx_description
1 polymer ?
#
loop_
_entity_poly.entity_id
_entity_poly.type
_entity_poly.pdbx_seq_one_letter_code
_entity_poly.pdbx_strand_id
1 'polypeptide(L)'
;MTVKKLHELLHVSTPLSELPDVEKLADALSLAADSELATLLPDVIRMVKALSRYVIKSVAENVVTSPSDDTLLPTLRVLETFVSRSRRRELDEKELLKWLPFVLTACCFVDGSTDLMQSVVVANEVLDEAVELVKAGDRPSLMAKYVAQIVALCSQDVDKDDWVAATSVNKKIMLQVLEQVPFPYLGGDLLGRLLALTFPLVDDLTDATQLVGARLLLHIVQNVTPTELRWYSDVLLEVLHTAIVSRKPDTLGVLLDCLVESLDKVSPPGELKHYNRFMPRLLSDTSLCSDVAVRVVFVQHLRVLVIRQGAPHSLNVIRYLQPLLKVLIAGFESVNVAFLVATLEALQATVLAAWPRIAPHTEQILVGVLRAVAFCELFDEGAEFTPSSKEKEQILGLCEDVLDLLHQVNAGYSVVSDMLAIVSNQSPKLEPFCDHMLARWTSR
;
A
#
# COMPACT_ATOMS: atom_id res chain seq x y z
N MET A 1 31.00 32.36 -25.78
CA MET A 1 29.64 32.60 -26.35
C MET A 1 29.10 33.83 -25.65
N THR A 2 28.65 34.87 -26.38
CA THR A 2 28.33 36.19 -25.79
C THR A 2 26.95 36.20 -25.13
N VAL A 3 26.79 36.93 -24.01
CA VAL A 3 25.54 37.25 -23.28
C VAL A 3 24.34 37.48 -24.21
N LYS A 4 24.58 38.14 -25.34
CA LYS A 4 23.58 38.44 -26.37
C LYS A 4 22.92 37.19 -26.96
N LYS A 5 23.67 36.12 -27.17
CA LYS A 5 23.18 34.84 -27.72
C LYS A 5 22.33 34.06 -26.70
N LEU A 6 22.70 34.08 -25.42
CA LEU A 6 21.87 33.49 -24.35
C LEU A 6 20.56 34.27 -24.20
N HIS A 7 20.64 35.59 -24.25
CA HIS A 7 19.48 36.48 -24.16
C HIS A 7 18.54 36.35 -25.37
N GLU A 8 19.07 36.14 -26.58
CA GLU A 8 18.28 35.83 -27.79
C GLU A 8 17.54 34.50 -27.65
N LEU A 9 18.20 33.45 -27.12
CA LEU A 9 17.58 32.14 -26.88
C LEU A 9 16.52 32.16 -25.75
N LEU A 10 16.65 33.05 -24.77
CA LEU A 10 15.72 33.16 -23.63
C LEU A 10 14.45 33.98 -23.95
N HIS A 11 14.46 34.79 -25.01
CA HIS A 11 13.34 35.68 -25.39
C HIS A 11 12.50 35.17 -26.56
N VAL A 12 12.78 33.99 -27.11
CA VAL A 12 11.98 33.46 -28.22
C VAL A 12 10.60 33.08 -27.71
N SER A 13 9.59 33.81 -28.20
CA SER A 13 8.16 33.62 -27.87
C SER A 13 7.53 32.43 -28.63
N THR A 14 8.34 31.50 -29.14
CA THR A 14 7.87 30.34 -29.90
C THR A 14 7.26 29.28 -28.99
N PRO A 15 6.26 28.51 -29.48
CA PRO A 15 5.78 27.34 -28.76
C PRO A 15 6.96 26.39 -28.49
N LEU A 16 7.07 25.88 -27.26
CA LEU A 16 8.18 25.02 -26.82
C LEU A 16 8.36 23.74 -27.67
N SER A 17 7.32 23.34 -28.42
CA SER A 17 7.34 22.23 -29.38
C SER A 17 8.21 22.48 -30.62
N GLU A 18 8.67 23.72 -30.84
CA GLU A 18 9.42 24.15 -32.01
C GLU A 18 10.79 24.77 -31.66
N LEU A 19 11.48 24.30 -30.60
CA LEU A 19 12.84 24.75 -30.27
C LEU A 19 13.90 23.84 -30.93
N PRO A 20 14.38 24.13 -32.16
CA PRO A 20 15.58 23.50 -32.74
C PRO A 20 16.88 23.88 -31.99
N ASP A 21 16.78 24.57 -30.85
CA ASP A 21 17.89 25.18 -30.11
C ASP A 21 17.97 24.79 -28.62
N VAL A 22 17.19 23.79 -28.13
CA VAL A 22 17.28 23.35 -26.72
C VAL A 22 18.67 22.81 -26.37
N GLU A 23 19.29 22.02 -27.26
CA GLU A 23 20.67 21.54 -27.05
C GLU A 23 21.67 22.70 -27.02
N LYS A 24 21.51 23.69 -27.92
CA LYS A 24 22.36 24.89 -27.92
C LYS A 24 22.20 25.70 -26.64
N LEU A 25 21.04 25.64 -25.99
CA LEU A 25 20.81 26.28 -24.70
C LEU A 25 21.59 25.57 -23.58
N ALA A 26 21.62 24.23 -23.55
CA ALA A 26 22.44 23.48 -22.61
C ALA A 26 23.93 23.80 -22.78
N ASP A 27 24.42 23.80 -24.01
CA ASP A 27 25.80 24.17 -24.34
C ASP A 27 26.11 25.63 -23.95
N ALA A 28 25.18 26.54 -24.18
CA ALA A 28 25.36 27.94 -23.81
C ALA A 28 25.42 28.14 -22.28
N LEU A 29 24.57 27.42 -21.53
CA LEU A 29 24.53 27.47 -20.07
C LEU A 29 25.80 26.89 -19.44
N SER A 30 26.35 25.83 -20.01
CA SER A 30 27.59 25.21 -19.53
C SER A 30 28.80 26.13 -19.72
N LEU A 31 28.81 26.92 -20.79
CA LEU A 31 29.90 27.84 -21.15
C LEU A 31 29.75 29.27 -20.59
N ALA A 32 28.59 29.63 -20.05
CA ALA A 32 28.33 30.99 -19.52
C ALA A 32 29.14 31.28 -18.25
N ALA A 33 29.71 32.49 -18.16
CA ALA A 33 30.44 32.91 -16.98
C ALA A 33 29.51 33.10 -15.77
N ASP A 34 30.03 32.93 -14.55
CA ASP A 34 29.17 33.01 -13.35
C ASP A 34 28.53 34.38 -13.14
N SER A 35 29.26 35.45 -13.44
CA SER A 35 28.73 36.81 -13.40
C SER A 35 27.59 37.04 -14.40
N GLU A 36 27.63 36.41 -15.57
CA GLU A 36 26.60 36.52 -16.61
C GLU A 36 25.34 35.72 -16.24
N LEU A 37 25.52 34.51 -15.73
CA LEU A 37 24.39 33.69 -15.30
C LEU A 37 23.72 34.28 -14.05
N ALA A 38 24.42 35.07 -13.22
CA ALA A 38 23.81 35.82 -12.12
C ALA A 38 22.87 36.93 -12.60
N THR A 39 23.22 37.66 -13.67
CA THR A 39 22.37 38.73 -14.21
C THR A 39 21.14 38.19 -14.96
N LEU A 40 21.27 37.02 -15.59
CA LEU A 40 20.19 36.37 -16.35
C LEU A 40 19.39 35.34 -15.55
N LEU A 41 19.71 35.14 -14.26
CA LEU A 41 19.10 34.12 -13.42
C LEU A 41 17.56 34.12 -13.42
N PRO A 42 16.85 35.28 -13.36
CA PRO A 42 15.39 35.28 -13.39
C PRO A 42 14.79 34.74 -14.70
N ASP A 43 15.44 35.03 -15.84
CA ASP A 43 15.00 34.56 -17.14
C ASP A 43 15.28 33.06 -17.31
N VAL A 44 16.45 32.61 -16.86
CA VAL A 44 16.81 31.17 -16.86
C VAL A 44 15.86 30.39 -15.95
N ILE A 45 15.52 30.88 -14.76
CA ILE A 45 14.53 30.25 -13.87
C ILE A 45 13.16 30.16 -14.55
N ARG A 46 12.72 31.20 -15.25
CA ARG A 46 11.46 31.18 -16.00
C ARG A 46 11.47 30.09 -17.07
N MET A 47 12.58 29.98 -17.80
CA MET A 47 12.77 28.97 -18.84
C MET A 47 12.79 27.55 -18.25
N VAL A 48 13.55 27.31 -17.19
CA VAL A 48 13.62 26.01 -16.49
C VAL A 48 12.24 25.55 -16.05
N LYS A 49 11.42 26.44 -15.47
CA LYS A 49 10.02 26.12 -15.13
C LYS A 49 9.18 25.73 -16.34
N ALA A 50 9.32 26.46 -17.44
CA ALA A 50 8.56 26.21 -18.65
C ALA A 50 8.93 24.84 -19.25
N LEU A 51 10.24 24.54 -19.28
CA LEU A 51 10.78 23.24 -19.69
C LEU A 51 10.31 22.10 -18.79
N SER A 52 10.34 22.27 -17.47
CA SER A 52 9.82 21.27 -16.53
C SER A 52 8.32 20.99 -16.75
N ARG A 53 7.50 22.04 -16.93
CA ARG A 53 6.08 21.86 -17.24
C ARG A 53 5.86 21.18 -18.58
N TYR A 54 6.68 21.50 -19.59
CA TYR A 54 6.64 20.83 -20.88
C TYR A 54 6.93 19.34 -20.74
N VAL A 55 7.94 18.95 -19.96
CA VAL A 55 8.25 17.53 -19.66
C VAL A 55 7.07 16.85 -18.97
N ILE A 56 6.53 17.45 -17.89
CA ILE A 56 5.39 16.90 -17.16
C ILE A 56 4.20 16.66 -18.10
N LYS A 57 3.85 17.66 -18.90
CA LYS A 57 2.75 17.58 -19.86
C LYS A 57 3.00 16.53 -20.95
N SER A 58 4.21 16.50 -21.51
CA SER A 58 4.58 15.56 -22.57
C SER A 58 4.51 14.10 -22.09
N VAL A 59 4.90 13.84 -20.84
CA VAL A 59 4.79 12.50 -20.25
C VAL A 59 3.32 12.18 -19.90
N ALA A 60 2.57 13.14 -19.37
CA ALA A 60 1.18 12.94 -18.98
C ALA A 60 0.23 12.67 -20.17
N GLU A 61 0.46 13.29 -21.33
CA GLU A 61 -0.41 13.15 -22.52
C GLU A 61 -0.08 11.91 -23.37
N ASN A 62 1.17 11.43 -23.38
CA ASN A 62 1.64 10.41 -24.32
C ASN A 62 1.57 8.96 -23.80
N VAL A 63 0.55 8.62 -23.00
CA VAL A 63 0.43 7.30 -22.31
C VAL A 63 0.40 6.11 -23.27
N VAL A 64 0.01 6.29 -24.53
CA VAL A 64 -0.09 5.21 -25.54
C VAL A 64 1.18 5.06 -26.37
N THR A 65 2.00 6.11 -26.46
CA THR A 65 3.27 6.13 -27.21
C THR A 65 4.30 6.77 -26.31
N SER A 66 5.11 5.97 -25.60
CA SER A 66 6.16 6.50 -24.71
C SER A 66 6.85 7.71 -25.36
N PRO A 67 6.91 8.87 -24.68
CA PRO A 67 7.50 10.07 -25.28
C PRO A 67 8.89 9.73 -25.82
N SER A 68 9.16 10.08 -27.09
CA SER A 68 10.44 9.75 -27.70
C SER A 68 11.58 10.40 -26.91
N ASP A 69 12.63 9.64 -26.65
CA ASP A 69 13.85 10.10 -25.98
C ASP A 69 14.41 11.36 -26.67
N ASP A 70 14.23 11.46 -27.99
CA ASP A 70 14.60 12.61 -28.83
C ASP A 70 13.97 13.94 -28.37
N THR A 71 12.80 13.88 -27.73
CA THR A 71 12.07 15.08 -27.27
C THR A 71 12.44 15.45 -25.83
N LEU A 72 12.62 14.45 -24.97
CA LEU A 72 12.86 14.67 -23.54
C LEU A 72 14.33 14.95 -23.23
N LEU A 73 15.26 14.23 -23.88
CA LEU A 73 16.67 14.26 -23.56
C LEU A 73 17.31 15.67 -23.69
N PRO A 74 17.05 16.45 -24.75
CA PRO A 74 17.60 17.81 -24.85
C PRO A 74 17.14 18.70 -23.69
N THR A 75 15.89 18.54 -23.28
CA THR A 75 15.28 19.33 -22.21
C THR A 75 15.88 18.95 -20.87
N LEU A 76 16.03 17.66 -20.59
CA LEU A 76 16.63 17.15 -19.35
C LEU A 76 18.11 17.57 -19.21
N ARG A 77 18.88 17.58 -20.30
CA ARG A 77 20.26 18.10 -20.31
C ARG A 77 20.35 19.58 -19.92
N VAL A 78 19.35 20.39 -20.29
CA VAL A 78 19.26 21.78 -19.82
C VAL A 78 19.03 21.82 -18.31
N LEU A 79 18.14 20.98 -17.79
CA LEU A 79 17.87 20.92 -16.34
C LEU A 79 19.11 20.45 -15.57
N GLU A 80 19.78 19.41 -16.04
CA GLU A 80 21.05 18.89 -15.52
C GLU A 80 22.13 19.95 -15.48
N THR A 81 22.40 20.59 -16.63
CA THR A 81 23.40 21.67 -16.71
C THR A 81 23.08 22.78 -15.71
N PHE A 82 21.80 23.13 -15.56
CA PHE A 82 21.38 24.18 -14.63
C PHE A 82 21.57 23.78 -13.16
N VAL A 83 21.21 22.55 -12.78
CA VAL A 83 21.42 22.01 -11.42
C VAL A 83 22.91 21.92 -11.09
N SER A 84 23.72 21.34 -11.98
CA SER A 84 25.17 21.19 -11.78
C SER A 84 25.89 22.53 -11.64
N ARG A 85 25.48 23.54 -12.42
CA ARG A 85 26.01 24.91 -12.30
C ARG A 85 25.55 25.60 -11.02
N SER A 86 24.32 25.35 -10.59
CA SER A 86 23.76 25.89 -9.36
C SER A 86 24.47 25.36 -8.12
N ARG A 87 24.99 24.12 -8.16
CA ARG A 87 25.80 23.53 -7.07
C ARG A 87 27.08 24.31 -6.75
N ARG A 88 27.63 25.02 -7.74
CA ARG A 88 28.83 25.86 -7.56
C ARG A 88 28.52 27.21 -6.89
N ARG A 89 27.25 27.51 -6.66
CA ARG A 89 26.77 28.75 -6.07
C ARG A 89 26.21 28.48 -4.69
N GLU A 90 26.46 29.40 -3.76
CA GLU A 90 25.72 29.43 -2.51
C GLU A 90 24.35 30.07 -2.77
N LEU A 91 23.37 29.23 -3.15
CA LEU A 91 21.98 29.64 -3.29
C LEU A 91 21.27 29.54 -1.94
N ASP A 92 20.44 30.52 -1.62
CA ASP A 92 19.58 30.44 -0.45
C ASP A 92 18.38 29.52 -0.70
N GLU A 93 17.71 29.11 0.38
CA GLU A 93 16.56 28.21 0.29
C GLU A 93 15.37 28.82 -0.48
N LYS A 94 15.20 30.15 -0.42
CA LYS A 94 14.12 30.85 -1.12
C LYS A 94 14.35 30.86 -2.62
N GLU A 95 15.60 30.90 -3.07
CA GLU A 95 15.98 30.80 -4.47
C GLU A 95 15.77 29.38 -4.99
N LEU A 96 16.18 28.37 -4.23
CA LEU A 96 15.95 26.97 -4.59
C LEU A 96 14.45 26.66 -4.72
N LEU A 97 13.63 27.12 -3.76
CA LEU A 97 12.17 26.94 -3.79
C LEU A 97 11.51 27.54 -5.03
N LYS A 98 12.13 28.51 -5.68
CA LYS A 98 11.55 29.10 -6.90
C LYS A 98 11.53 28.09 -8.03
N TRP A 99 12.50 27.20 -8.19
CA TRP A 99 12.66 26.42 -9.42
C TRP A 99 12.88 24.92 -9.18
N LEU A 100 13.53 24.54 -8.09
CA LEU A 100 13.93 23.15 -7.85
C LEU A 100 12.73 22.19 -7.80
N PRO A 101 11.59 22.51 -7.16
CA PRO A 101 10.42 21.63 -7.18
C PRO A 101 9.91 21.29 -8.59
N PHE A 102 10.04 22.22 -9.54
CA PHE A 102 9.65 21.98 -10.93
C PHE A 102 10.57 20.96 -11.59
N VAL A 103 11.88 21.09 -11.37
CA VAL A 103 12.89 20.16 -11.89
C VAL A 103 12.68 18.78 -11.29
N LEU A 104 12.55 18.68 -9.95
CA LEU A 104 12.32 17.41 -9.27
C LEU A 104 11.06 16.72 -9.79
N THR A 105 9.95 17.46 -9.91
CA THR A 105 8.70 16.90 -10.42
C THR A 105 8.87 16.38 -11.86
N ALA A 106 9.51 17.15 -12.75
CA ALA A 106 9.77 16.72 -14.12
C ALA A 106 10.62 15.43 -14.18
N CYS A 107 11.67 15.33 -13.36
CA CYS A 107 12.50 14.13 -13.27
C CYS A 107 11.69 12.93 -12.77
N CYS A 108 10.82 13.10 -11.75
CA CYS A 108 9.96 12.02 -11.27
C CYS A 108 8.98 11.53 -12.35
N PHE A 109 8.41 12.43 -13.17
CA PHE A 109 7.55 12.04 -14.28
C PHE A 109 8.31 11.19 -15.32
N VAL A 110 9.56 11.54 -15.62
CA VAL A 110 10.39 10.80 -16.58
C VAL A 110 10.79 9.44 -16.02
N ASP A 111 11.26 9.38 -14.77
CA ASP A 111 11.66 8.13 -14.09
C ASP A 111 10.50 7.13 -14.02
N GLY A 112 9.28 7.59 -13.79
CA GLY A 112 8.09 6.75 -13.80
C GLY A 112 7.63 6.26 -15.18
N SER A 113 8.32 6.62 -16.28
CA SER A 113 7.83 6.43 -17.66
C SER A 113 8.48 5.33 -18.51
N THR A 114 9.59 4.67 -18.09
CA THR A 114 10.14 3.34 -18.52
C THR A 114 11.68 3.25 -18.34
N ASP A 115 12.19 2.14 -17.81
CA ASP A 115 13.61 1.95 -17.41
C ASP A 115 14.68 1.95 -18.53
N LEU A 116 14.31 2.02 -19.81
CA LEU A 116 15.23 1.79 -20.94
C LEU A 116 15.63 3.05 -21.71
N MET A 117 15.24 4.24 -21.26
CA MET A 117 15.51 5.50 -21.96
C MET A 117 16.72 6.24 -21.39
N GLN A 118 17.49 6.92 -22.24
CA GLN A 118 18.62 7.75 -21.81
C GLN A 118 18.12 8.95 -20.97
N SER A 119 16.91 9.45 -21.26
CA SER A 119 16.22 10.45 -20.43
C SER A 119 16.03 10.02 -18.97
N VAL A 120 15.77 8.73 -18.68
CA VAL A 120 15.64 8.23 -17.30
C VAL A 120 16.99 8.27 -16.58
N VAL A 121 18.08 7.94 -17.27
CA VAL A 121 19.43 8.04 -16.69
C VAL A 121 19.73 9.49 -16.32
N VAL A 122 19.53 10.43 -17.25
CA VAL A 122 19.75 11.85 -17.00
C VAL A 122 18.83 12.37 -15.89
N ALA A 123 17.55 11.98 -15.87
CA ALA A 123 16.64 12.37 -14.80
C ALA A 123 17.12 11.90 -13.41
N ASN A 124 17.66 10.69 -13.33
CA ASN A 124 18.24 10.14 -12.11
C ASN A 124 19.52 10.88 -11.69
N GLU A 125 20.40 11.20 -12.63
CA GLU A 125 21.61 12.01 -12.38
C GLU A 125 21.23 13.41 -11.86
N VAL A 126 20.20 14.04 -12.43
CA VAL A 126 19.68 15.34 -11.95
C VAL A 126 19.18 15.25 -10.51
N LEU A 127 18.48 14.16 -10.16
CA LEU A 127 18.01 13.95 -8.79
C LEU A 127 19.18 13.78 -7.81
N ASP A 128 20.22 13.04 -8.18
CA ASP A 128 21.43 12.86 -7.36
C ASP A 128 22.20 14.17 -7.19
N GLU A 129 22.35 14.95 -8.26
CA GLU A 129 22.95 16.27 -8.16
C GLU A 129 22.13 17.22 -7.29
N ALA A 130 20.79 17.10 -7.30
CA ALA A 130 19.92 17.89 -6.44
C ALA A 130 20.06 17.51 -4.96
N VAL A 131 20.30 16.23 -4.63
CA VAL A 131 20.62 15.79 -3.26
C VAL A 131 21.86 16.51 -2.75
N GLU A 132 22.92 16.57 -3.55
CA GLU A 132 24.16 17.25 -3.23
C GLU A 132 23.98 18.78 -3.13
N LEU A 133 23.23 19.38 -4.07
CA LEU A 133 22.93 20.81 -4.09
C LEU A 133 22.26 21.28 -2.78
N VAL A 134 21.31 20.50 -2.27
CA VAL A 134 20.53 20.85 -1.08
C VAL A 134 21.14 20.25 0.20
N LYS A 135 22.20 19.44 0.07
CA LYS A 135 22.83 18.70 1.17
C LYS A 135 21.82 17.83 1.93
N ALA A 136 20.91 17.18 1.21
CA ALA A 136 19.84 16.39 1.80
C ALA A 136 20.31 15.04 2.33
N GLY A 137 21.50 14.57 1.94
CA GLY A 137 22.08 13.28 2.33
C GLY A 137 21.59 12.12 1.48
N ASP A 138 20.29 12.07 1.18
CA ASP A 138 19.68 11.07 0.30
C ASP A 138 18.46 11.62 -0.47
N ARG A 139 17.96 10.84 -1.44
CA ARG A 139 16.77 11.18 -2.23
C ARG A 139 15.48 11.26 -1.40
N PRO A 140 15.18 10.32 -0.48
CA PRO A 140 14.02 10.44 0.42
C PRO A 140 13.96 11.77 1.17
N SER A 141 15.10 12.25 1.70
CA SER A 141 15.19 13.52 2.41
C SER A 141 15.00 14.73 1.48
N LEU A 142 15.48 14.63 0.23
CA LEU A 142 15.21 15.64 -0.79
C LEU A 142 13.71 15.69 -1.14
N MET A 143 13.08 14.53 -1.35
CA MET A 143 11.64 14.45 -1.64
C MET A 143 10.83 14.99 -0.46
N ALA A 144 11.15 14.59 0.76
CA ALA A 144 10.52 15.09 1.98
C ALA A 144 10.59 16.61 2.11
N LYS A 145 11.72 17.22 1.72
CA LYS A 145 11.90 18.67 1.78
C LYS A 145 10.98 19.44 0.82
N TYR A 146 10.69 18.88 -0.35
CA TYR A 146 9.93 19.55 -1.42
C TYR A 146 8.56 18.92 -1.71
N VAL A 147 8.13 17.93 -0.91
CA VAL A 147 6.91 17.14 -1.14
C VAL A 147 5.68 18.01 -1.32
N ALA A 148 5.51 19.06 -0.52
CA ALA A 148 4.34 19.94 -0.60
C ALA A 148 4.23 20.66 -1.95
N GLN A 149 5.37 21.07 -2.52
CA GLN A 149 5.44 21.72 -3.83
C GLN A 149 5.28 20.70 -4.96
N ILE A 150 5.88 19.52 -4.84
CA ILE A 150 5.73 18.44 -5.83
C ILE A 150 4.27 17.99 -5.91
N VAL A 151 3.61 17.75 -4.77
CA VAL A 151 2.17 17.41 -4.70
C VAL A 151 1.31 18.50 -5.35
N ALA A 152 1.64 19.77 -5.13
CA ALA A 152 0.94 20.87 -5.79
C ALA A 152 1.12 20.79 -7.32
N LEU A 153 2.33 20.55 -7.82
CA LEU A 153 2.59 20.45 -9.25
C LEU A 153 1.93 19.24 -9.91
N CYS A 154 1.82 18.11 -9.20
CA CYS A 154 1.10 16.94 -9.71
C CYS A 154 -0.40 17.20 -9.90
N SER A 155 -1.00 18.16 -9.17
CA SER A 155 -2.44 18.42 -9.15
C SER A 155 -2.87 19.77 -9.73
N GLN A 156 -1.94 20.68 -10.02
CA GLN A 156 -2.24 22.08 -10.35
C GLN A 156 -2.98 22.28 -11.67
N ASP A 157 -2.68 21.46 -12.68
CA ASP A 157 -3.19 21.61 -14.05
C ASP A 157 -3.99 20.37 -14.50
N VAL A 158 -4.57 19.63 -13.53
CA VAL A 158 -5.40 18.44 -13.77
C VAL A 158 -6.77 18.70 -13.19
N ASP A 159 -7.81 18.55 -14.01
CA ASP A 159 -9.17 18.64 -13.49
C ASP A 159 -9.56 17.36 -12.72
N LYS A 160 -10.74 17.39 -12.10
CA LYS A 160 -11.20 16.28 -11.26
C LYS A 160 -11.39 14.99 -12.06
N ASP A 161 -11.88 15.09 -13.30
CA ASP A 161 -12.23 13.93 -14.11
C ASP A 161 -10.95 13.29 -14.67
N ASP A 162 -9.99 14.11 -15.12
CA ASP A 162 -8.66 13.68 -15.53
C ASP A 162 -7.87 13.07 -14.38
N TRP A 163 -8.02 13.57 -13.15
CA TRP A 163 -7.32 13.03 -11.98
C TRP A 163 -7.68 11.56 -11.73
N VAL A 164 -8.98 11.25 -11.74
CA VAL A 164 -9.50 9.89 -11.46
C VAL A 164 -9.44 8.97 -12.69
N ALA A 165 -9.35 9.52 -13.91
CA ALA A 165 -9.30 8.74 -15.15
C ALA A 165 -8.21 7.67 -15.11
N ALA A 166 -8.51 6.41 -15.46
CA ALA A 166 -7.56 5.29 -15.37
C ALA A 166 -6.21 5.52 -16.08
N THR A 167 -6.20 6.35 -17.14
CA THR A 167 -5.02 6.73 -17.91
C THR A 167 -4.13 7.78 -17.24
N SER A 168 -4.62 8.51 -16.24
CA SER A 168 -3.86 9.61 -15.64
C SER A 168 -2.61 9.11 -14.91
N VAL A 169 -1.47 9.60 -15.38
CA VAL A 169 -0.12 9.31 -14.87
C VAL A 169 0.14 10.08 -13.58
N ASN A 170 -0.48 11.25 -13.40
CA ASN A 170 -0.21 12.15 -12.27
C ASN A 170 -0.43 11.48 -10.91
N LYS A 171 -1.49 10.68 -10.73
CA LYS A 171 -1.70 9.92 -9.49
C LYS A 171 -0.65 8.83 -9.25
N LYS A 172 -0.13 8.22 -10.32
CA LYS A 172 0.94 7.20 -10.23
C LYS A 172 2.26 7.84 -9.83
N ILE A 173 2.60 8.98 -10.45
CA ILE A 173 3.79 9.75 -10.06
C ILE A 173 3.65 10.29 -8.64
N MET A 174 2.46 10.77 -8.26
CA MET A 174 2.21 11.18 -6.88
C MET A 174 2.44 10.02 -5.90
N LEU A 175 1.96 8.81 -6.22
CA LEU A 175 2.23 7.61 -5.42
C LEU A 175 3.73 7.33 -5.30
N GLN A 176 4.46 7.30 -6.42
CA GLN A 176 5.90 7.04 -6.46
C GLN A 176 6.71 8.08 -5.65
N VAL A 177 6.32 9.35 -5.72
CA VAL A 177 6.96 10.41 -4.92
C VAL A 177 6.65 10.22 -3.45
N LEU A 178 5.39 10.00 -3.09
CA LEU A 178 4.98 9.90 -1.68
C LEU A 178 5.57 8.67 -1.00
N GLU A 179 5.66 7.52 -1.67
CA GLU A 179 6.29 6.29 -1.14
C GLU A 179 7.76 6.50 -0.73
N GLN A 180 8.44 7.52 -1.26
CA GLN A 180 9.80 7.89 -0.86
C GLN A 180 9.86 8.83 0.35
N VAL A 181 8.75 9.43 0.76
CA VAL A 181 8.72 10.43 1.82
C VAL A 181 8.48 9.75 3.17
N PRO A 182 9.45 9.77 4.09
CA PRO A 182 9.30 9.15 5.40
C PRO A 182 8.43 9.99 6.34
N PHE A 183 7.98 9.38 7.44
CA PHE A 183 7.51 10.10 8.61
C PHE A 183 8.58 11.10 9.11
N PRO A 184 8.23 12.34 9.53
CA PRO A 184 6.88 12.88 9.75
C PRO A 184 6.38 13.83 8.64
N TYR A 185 6.94 13.79 7.44
CA TYR A 185 6.79 14.89 6.46
C TYR A 185 5.43 14.94 5.72
N LEU A 186 4.54 13.96 5.94
CA LEU A 186 3.20 13.94 5.36
C LEU A 186 2.10 14.54 6.26
N GLY A 187 2.48 15.00 7.47
CA GLY A 187 1.57 15.61 8.45
C GLY A 187 1.26 17.10 8.19
N GLY A 188 0.76 17.77 9.23
CA GLY A 188 0.48 19.21 9.25
C GLY A 188 -0.45 19.69 8.14
N ASP A 189 -0.11 20.83 7.53
CA ASP A 189 -0.90 21.48 6.47
C ASP A 189 -1.00 20.63 5.19
N LEU A 190 -0.05 19.71 4.97
CA LEU A 190 -0.03 18.86 3.79
C LEU A 190 -1.07 17.74 3.86
N LEU A 191 -1.32 17.19 5.06
CA LEU A 191 -2.23 16.06 5.25
C LEU A 191 -3.62 16.30 4.65
N GLY A 192 -4.23 17.46 4.93
CA GLY A 192 -5.56 17.79 4.41
C GLY A 192 -5.61 17.80 2.88
N ARG A 193 -4.54 18.30 2.23
CA ARG A 193 -4.42 18.28 0.77
C ARG A 193 -4.23 16.87 0.22
N LEU A 194 -3.40 16.06 0.87
CA LEU A 194 -3.17 14.67 0.47
C LEU A 194 -4.46 13.85 0.54
N LEU A 195 -5.23 13.99 1.62
CA LEU A 195 -6.51 13.30 1.77
C LEU A 195 -7.52 13.76 0.70
N ALA A 196 -7.60 15.07 0.42
CA ALA A 196 -8.48 15.61 -0.61
C ALA A 196 -8.16 15.09 -2.02
N LEU A 197 -6.89 14.84 -2.33
CA LEU A 197 -6.46 14.24 -3.60
C LEU A 197 -6.64 12.71 -3.62
N THR A 198 -6.52 12.05 -2.46
CA THR A 198 -6.51 10.58 -2.36
C THR A 198 -7.91 9.99 -2.27
N PHE A 199 -8.83 10.60 -1.50
CA PHE A 199 -10.18 10.06 -1.31
C PHE A 199 -10.96 9.85 -2.62
N PRO A 200 -10.95 10.77 -3.60
CA PRO A 200 -11.61 10.53 -4.88
C PRO A 200 -11.07 9.30 -5.64
N LEU A 201 -9.79 8.95 -5.43
CA LEU A 201 -9.19 7.77 -6.03
C LEU A 201 -9.68 6.50 -5.33
N VAL A 202 -9.79 6.52 -4.01
CA VAL A 202 -10.28 5.39 -3.20
C VAL A 202 -11.75 5.08 -3.47
N ASP A 203 -12.56 6.12 -3.71
CA ASP A 203 -13.98 5.99 -4.06
C ASP A 203 -14.23 5.64 -5.54
N ASP A 204 -13.17 5.55 -6.37
CA ASP A 204 -13.32 5.26 -7.80
C ASP A 204 -13.74 3.80 -8.04
N LEU A 205 -14.52 3.58 -9.11
CA LEU A 205 -15.03 2.25 -9.47
C LEU A 205 -14.04 1.43 -10.31
N THR A 206 -13.03 2.08 -10.90
CA THR A 206 -12.00 1.41 -11.69
C THR A 206 -10.90 0.89 -10.77
N ASP A 207 -10.65 -0.42 -10.83
CA ASP A 207 -9.68 -1.10 -9.96
C ASP A 207 -8.28 -0.49 -10.03
N ALA A 208 -7.83 -0.11 -11.23
CA ALA A 208 -6.52 0.50 -11.42
C ALA A 208 -6.37 1.85 -10.69
N THR A 209 -7.43 2.67 -10.67
CA THR A 209 -7.43 3.94 -9.95
C THR A 209 -7.60 3.71 -8.45
N GLN A 210 -8.52 2.83 -8.07
CA GLN A 210 -8.79 2.50 -6.67
C GLN A 210 -7.57 1.93 -5.96
N LEU A 211 -6.80 1.06 -6.62
CA LEU A 211 -5.57 0.48 -6.08
C LEU A 211 -4.52 1.56 -5.79
N VAL A 212 -4.34 2.53 -6.70
CA VAL A 212 -3.43 3.67 -6.48
C VAL A 212 -3.91 4.50 -5.29
N GLY A 213 -5.21 4.79 -5.22
CA GLY A 213 -5.82 5.49 -4.09
C GLY A 213 -5.61 4.76 -2.76
N ALA A 214 -5.82 3.45 -2.73
CA ALA A 214 -5.65 2.62 -1.55
C ALA A 214 -4.19 2.61 -1.06
N ARG A 215 -3.21 2.47 -1.97
CA ARG A 215 -1.78 2.51 -1.63
C ARG A 215 -1.35 3.87 -1.11
N LEU A 216 -1.80 4.94 -1.77
CA LEU A 216 -1.59 6.31 -1.31
C LEU A 216 -2.13 6.50 0.12
N LEU A 217 -3.37 6.07 0.35
CA LEU A 217 -4.01 6.24 1.64
C LEU A 217 -3.31 5.45 2.74
N LEU A 218 -2.95 4.19 2.48
CA LEU A 218 -2.19 3.37 3.41
C LEU A 218 -0.85 4.03 3.79
N HIS A 219 -0.09 4.51 2.79
CA HIS A 219 1.19 5.16 3.03
C HIS A 219 1.04 6.45 3.86
N ILE A 220 0.04 7.27 3.54
CA ILE A 220 -0.30 8.47 4.32
C ILE A 220 -0.62 8.07 5.76
N VAL A 221 -1.53 7.11 5.96
CA VAL A 221 -1.94 6.64 7.29
C VAL A 221 -0.73 6.15 8.08
N GLN A 222 0.18 5.40 7.48
CA GLN A 222 1.40 4.90 8.14
C GLN A 222 2.37 6.02 8.54
N ASN A 223 2.47 7.08 7.73
CA ASN A 223 3.48 8.14 7.88
C ASN A 223 2.98 9.46 8.48
N VAL A 224 1.83 9.45 9.18
CA VAL A 224 1.35 10.58 10.00
C VAL A 224 1.18 10.19 11.47
N THR A 225 1.17 11.20 12.34
CA THR A 225 0.93 10.95 13.77
C THR A 225 -0.53 10.54 14.01
N PRO A 226 -0.81 9.74 15.05
CA PRO A 226 -2.20 9.46 15.46
C PRO A 226 -3.00 10.72 15.77
N THR A 227 -2.36 11.76 16.33
CA THR A 227 -3.03 13.02 16.67
C THR A 227 -3.53 13.76 15.44
N GLU A 228 -2.73 13.85 14.39
CA GLU A 228 -3.14 14.51 13.15
C GLU A 228 -4.22 13.69 12.43
N LEU A 229 -4.07 12.36 12.37
CA LEU A 229 -5.05 11.50 11.72
C LEU A 229 -6.43 11.55 12.40
N ARG A 230 -6.45 11.69 13.74
CA ARG A 230 -7.69 11.83 14.51
C ARG A 230 -8.52 13.06 14.12
N TRP A 231 -7.94 14.10 13.55
CA TRP A 231 -8.71 15.25 13.05
C TRP A 231 -9.55 14.91 11.81
N TYR A 232 -9.20 13.84 11.10
CA TYR A 232 -9.87 13.39 9.89
C TYR A 232 -10.58 12.04 10.06
N SER A 233 -10.68 11.51 11.29
CA SER A 233 -11.12 10.13 11.56
C SER A 233 -12.49 9.82 10.99
N ASP A 234 -13.48 10.70 11.15
CA ASP A 234 -14.84 10.45 10.67
C ASP A 234 -14.90 10.32 9.14
N VAL A 235 -14.21 11.22 8.43
CA VAL A 235 -14.17 11.21 6.96
C VAL A 235 -13.35 10.02 6.45
N LEU A 236 -12.19 9.76 7.04
CA LEU A 236 -11.33 8.63 6.70
C LEU A 236 -12.08 7.30 6.85
N LEU A 237 -12.74 7.10 7.98
CA LEU A 237 -13.49 5.88 8.23
C LEU A 237 -14.75 5.79 7.37
N GLU A 238 -15.37 6.89 6.96
CA GLU A 238 -16.45 6.86 5.98
C GLU A 238 -15.95 6.40 4.61
N VAL A 239 -14.85 6.97 4.12
CA VAL A 239 -14.23 6.59 2.83
C VAL A 239 -13.79 5.12 2.82
N LEU A 240 -13.18 4.64 3.91
CA LEU A 240 -12.83 3.22 4.02
C LEU A 240 -14.09 2.33 4.09
N HIS A 241 -15.13 2.80 4.80
CA HIS A 241 -16.39 2.09 4.84
C HIS A 241 -17.03 1.99 3.46
N THR A 242 -17.03 3.04 2.63
CA THR A 242 -17.56 2.94 1.26
C THR A 242 -16.70 2.08 0.36
N ALA A 243 -15.37 2.17 0.45
CA ALA A 243 -14.43 1.49 -0.46
C ALA A 243 -14.26 -0.02 -0.20
N ILE A 244 -14.49 -0.51 1.03
CA ILE A 244 -14.43 -1.95 1.39
C ILE A 244 -15.69 -2.68 0.86
N VAL A 245 -15.88 -2.59 -0.45
CA VAL A 245 -16.80 -3.39 -1.28
C VAL A 245 -16.07 -3.98 -2.48
N SER A 246 -14.80 -3.60 -2.69
CA SER A 246 -13.98 -4.07 -3.79
C SER A 246 -13.93 -5.60 -3.83
N ARG A 247 -14.09 -6.16 -5.02
CA ARG A 247 -14.03 -7.60 -5.29
C ARG A 247 -12.70 -7.99 -5.94
N LYS A 248 -11.68 -7.14 -5.81
CA LYS A 248 -10.35 -7.32 -6.35
C LYS A 248 -9.41 -7.60 -5.19
N PRO A 249 -8.83 -8.81 -5.07
CA PRO A 249 -8.09 -9.22 -3.88
C PRO A 249 -6.97 -8.25 -3.47
N ASP A 250 -6.18 -7.77 -4.44
CA ASP A 250 -5.06 -6.86 -4.18
C ASP A 250 -5.54 -5.51 -3.62
N THR A 251 -6.51 -4.89 -4.29
CA THR A 251 -7.11 -3.62 -3.87
C THR A 251 -7.81 -3.75 -2.52
N LEU A 252 -8.56 -4.83 -2.31
CA LEU A 252 -9.20 -5.10 -1.02
C LEU A 252 -8.18 -5.30 0.10
N GLY A 253 -7.08 -6.01 -0.17
CA GLY A 253 -6.01 -6.22 0.79
C GLY A 253 -5.44 -4.90 1.29
N VAL A 254 -5.05 -4.01 0.37
CA VAL A 254 -4.51 -2.69 0.72
C VAL A 254 -5.54 -1.82 1.48
N LEU A 255 -6.82 -1.88 1.09
CA LEU A 255 -7.89 -1.17 1.81
C LEU A 255 -8.10 -1.69 3.23
N LEU A 256 -8.01 -3.00 3.45
CA LEU A 256 -8.15 -3.60 4.77
C LEU A 256 -6.90 -3.37 5.64
N ASP A 257 -5.69 -3.40 5.08
CA ASP A 257 -4.48 -2.95 5.76
C ASP A 257 -4.61 -1.50 6.21
N CYS A 258 -5.11 -0.63 5.32
CA CYS A 258 -5.35 0.77 5.63
C CYS A 258 -6.41 0.92 6.73
N LEU A 259 -7.46 0.09 6.73
CA LEU A 259 -8.45 0.08 7.81
C LEU A 259 -7.83 -0.31 9.14
N VAL A 260 -7.05 -1.39 9.21
CA VAL A 260 -6.41 -1.85 10.44
C VAL A 260 -5.53 -0.74 11.03
N GLU A 261 -4.65 -0.16 10.22
CA GLU A 261 -3.75 0.91 10.65
C GLU A 261 -4.51 2.17 11.07
N SER A 262 -5.58 2.52 10.33
CA SER A 262 -6.45 3.64 10.69
C SER A 262 -7.12 3.39 12.03
N LEU A 263 -7.67 2.19 12.26
CA LEU A 263 -8.32 1.84 13.53
C LEU A 263 -7.36 1.93 14.71
N ASP A 264 -6.11 1.49 14.56
CA ASP A 264 -5.07 1.56 15.60
C ASP A 264 -4.68 3.02 15.93
N LYS A 265 -4.67 3.92 14.94
CA LYS A 265 -4.30 5.32 15.14
C LYS A 265 -5.46 6.20 15.62
N VAL A 266 -6.67 5.98 15.09
CA VAL A 266 -7.83 6.83 15.39
C VAL A 266 -8.57 6.40 16.65
N SER A 267 -8.52 5.12 17.03
CA SER A 267 -9.18 4.62 18.24
C SER A 267 -8.32 4.92 19.47
N PRO A 268 -8.83 5.67 20.47
CA PRO A 268 -8.14 5.82 21.74
C PRO A 268 -7.87 4.45 22.41
N PRO A 269 -6.78 4.29 23.17
CA PRO A 269 -6.52 3.05 23.90
C PRO A 269 -7.71 2.66 24.79
N GLY A 270 -8.21 1.44 24.60
CA GLY A 270 -9.37 0.91 25.32
C GLY A 270 -10.74 1.28 24.74
N GLU A 271 -10.81 2.17 23.74
CA GLU A 271 -12.05 2.47 23.03
C GLU A 271 -12.16 1.65 21.75
N LEU A 272 -13.23 0.87 21.63
CA LEU A 272 -13.45 -0.06 20.52
C LEU A 272 -14.65 0.34 19.66
N LYS A 273 -15.10 1.59 19.76
CA LYS A 273 -16.26 2.10 19.03
C LYS A 273 -16.06 2.00 17.51
N HIS A 274 -14.90 2.40 17.01
CA HIS A 274 -14.59 2.32 15.58
C HIS A 274 -14.49 0.86 15.12
N TYR A 275 -13.86 -0.02 15.90
CA TYR A 275 -13.85 -1.46 15.63
C TYR A 275 -15.27 -2.04 15.52
N ASN A 276 -16.18 -1.65 16.43
CA ASN A 276 -17.57 -2.11 16.42
C ASN A 276 -18.37 -1.66 15.19
N ARG A 277 -17.93 -0.59 14.51
CA ARG A 277 -18.54 -0.13 13.26
C ARG A 277 -18.25 -1.09 12.10
N PHE A 278 -17.04 -1.65 12.03
CA PHE A 278 -16.60 -2.46 10.88
C PHE A 278 -16.78 -3.96 11.09
N MET A 279 -16.63 -4.47 12.32
CA MET A 279 -16.63 -5.91 12.56
C MET A 279 -17.90 -6.64 12.07
N PRO A 280 -19.14 -6.15 12.32
CA PRO A 280 -20.35 -6.82 11.82
C PRO A 280 -20.39 -6.90 10.30
N ARG A 281 -19.97 -5.81 9.63
CA ARG A 281 -19.95 -5.73 8.18
C ARG A 281 -18.92 -6.67 7.58
N LEU A 282 -17.67 -6.67 8.08
CA LEU A 282 -16.62 -7.56 7.58
C LEU A 282 -17.01 -9.03 7.72
N LEU A 283 -17.63 -9.42 8.84
CA LEU A 283 -18.16 -10.78 9.01
C LEU A 283 -19.25 -11.12 7.99
N SER A 284 -20.19 -10.18 7.76
CA SER A 284 -21.24 -10.35 6.76
C SER A 284 -20.66 -10.46 5.34
N ASP A 285 -19.74 -9.58 4.98
CA ASP A 285 -19.12 -9.54 3.65
C ASP A 285 -18.29 -10.81 3.40
N THR A 286 -17.59 -11.31 4.41
CA THR A 286 -16.86 -12.60 4.33
C THR A 286 -17.81 -13.77 4.13
N SER A 287 -18.96 -13.77 4.83
CA SER A 287 -19.95 -14.85 4.76
C SER A 287 -20.69 -14.89 3.41
N LEU A 288 -20.93 -13.73 2.80
CA LEU A 288 -21.69 -13.61 1.55
C LEU A 288 -20.80 -13.64 0.30
N CYS A 289 -19.49 -13.53 0.46
CA CYS A 289 -18.56 -13.57 -0.66
C CYS A 289 -18.44 -14.99 -1.22
N SER A 290 -18.62 -15.15 -2.54
CA SER A 290 -18.43 -16.41 -3.25
C SER A 290 -17.01 -16.59 -3.78
N ASP A 291 -16.28 -15.51 -4.01
CA ASP A 291 -14.91 -15.54 -4.52
C ASP A 291 -13.94 -15.94 -3.40
N VAL A 292 -13.29 -17.09 -3.58
CA VAL A 292 -12.38 -17.66 -2.57
C VAL A 292 -11.15 -16.77 -2.35
N ALA A 293 -10.60 -16.13 -3.39
CA ALA A 293 -9.43 -15.26 -3.24
C ALA A 293 -9.77 -14.03 -2.38
N VAL A 294 -10.97 -13.47 -2.57
CA VAL A 294 -11.48 -12.38 -1.74
C VAL A 294 -11.76 -12.84 -0.30
N ARG A 295 -12.31 -14.05 -0.11
CA ARG A 295 -12.52 -14.63 1.24
C ARG A 295 -11.20 -14.85 1.98
N VAL A 296 -10.14 -15.28 1.31
CA VAL A 296 -8.78 -15.41 1.90
C VAL A 296 -8.36 -14.07 2.49
N VAL A 297 -8.45 -13.00 1.68
CA VAL A 297 -8.09 -11.65 2.11
C VAL A 297 -8.92 -11.22 3.32
N PHE A 298 -10.25 -11.39 3.29
CA PHE A 298 -11.07 -11.05 4.45
C PHE A 298 -10.69 -11.83 5.72
N VAL A 299 -10.48 -13.14 5.62
CA VAL A 299 -10.17 -13.98 6.79
C VAL A 299 -8.80 -13.64 7.38
N GLN A 300 -7.81 -13.35 6.54
CA GLN A 300 -6.50 -12.86 7.00
C GLN A 300 -6.62 -11.56 7.81
N HIS A 301 -7.45 -10.62 7.36
CA HIS A 301 -7.64 -9.35 8.09
C HIS A 301 -8.56 -9.49 9.31
N LEU A 302 -9.56 -10.38 9.26
CA LEU A 302 -10.36 -10.75 10.42
C LEU A 302 -9.47 -11.30 11.55
N ARG A 303 -8.48 -12.14 11.22
CA ARG A 303 -7.48 -12.63 12.19
C ARG A 303 -6.77 -11.47 12.90
N VAL A 304 -6.31 -10.46 12.16
CA VAL A 304 -5.64 -9.28 12.74
C VAL A 304 -6.59 -8.53 13.67
N LEU A 305 -7.82 -8.27 13.24
CA LEU A 305 -8.83 -7.58 14.06
C LEU A 305 -9.23 -8.37 15.31
N VAL A 306 -9.27 -9.69 15.24
CA VAL A 306 -9.52 -10.59 16.37
C VAL A 306 -8.43 -10.46 17.42
N ILE A 307 -7.15 -10.46 17.00
CA ILE A 307 -6.01 -10.30 17.91
C ILE A 307 -6.06 -8.93 18.60
N ARG A 308 -6.34 -7.85 17.86
CA ARG A 308 -6.43 -6.48 18.42
C ARG A 308 -7.58 -6.31 19.43
N GLN A 309 -8.67 -7.04 19.26
CA GLN A 309 -9.90 -6.89 20.07
C GLN A 309 -10.09 -7.95 21.17
N GLY A 310 -9.18 -8.93 21.26
CA GLY A 310 -9.29 -10.03 22.22
C GLY A 310 -8.27 -9.97 23.34
N ALA A 311 -8.25 -11.06 24.11
CA ALA A 311 -7.43 -11.18 25.29
C ALA A 311 -5.93 -11.13 24.94
N PRO A 312 -5.07 -10.59 25.83
CA PRO A 312 -5.39 -10.08 27.17
C PRO A 312 -5.86 -8.62 27.19
N HIS A 313 -5.81 -7.91 26.06
CA HIS A 313 -6.01 -6.46 26.01
C HIS A 313 -7.47 -6.03 26.05
N SER A 314 -8.37 -6.89 25.55
CA SER A 314 -9.81 -6.65 25.53
C SER A 314 -10.58 -7.96 25.53
N LEU A 315 -11.89 -7.90 25.77
CA LEU A 315 -12.81 -9.02 25.60
C LEU A 315 -13.90 -8.71 24.54
N ASN A 316 -13.70 -7.65 23.74
CA ASN A 316 -14.70 -7.18 22.79
C ASN A 316 -14.99 -8.20 21.68
N VAL A 317 -13.98 -8.99 21.29
CA VAL A 317 -14.15 -10.05 20.29
C VAL A 317 -15.24 -11.07 20.68
N ILE A 318 -15.49 -11.28 21.98
CA ILE A 318 -16.53 -12.21 22.47
C ILE A 318 -17.92 -11.80 21.98
N ARG A 319 -18.19 -10.50 21.79
CA ARG A 319 -19.47 -10.00 21.25
C ARG A 319 -19.76 -10.52 19.85
N TYR A 320 -18.70 -10.85 19.11
CA TYR A 320 -18.76 -11.32 17.74
C TYR A 320 -18.40 -12.81 17.61
N LEU A 321 -18.20 -13.53 18.73
CA LEU A 321 -17.70 -14.90 18.71
C LEU A 321 -18.60 -15.82 17.88
N GLN A 322 -19.91 -15.76 18.09
CA GLN A 322 -20.84 -16.63 17.35
C GLN A 322 -20.85 -16.36 15.82
N PRO A 323 -21.03 -15.12 15.32
CA PRO A 323 -20.94 -14.87 13.88
C PRO A 323 -19.54 -15.14 13.32
N LEU A 324 -18.47 -14.87 14.07
CA LEU A 324 -17.10 -15.19 13.67
C LEU A 324 -16.89 -16.70 13.50
N LEU A 325 -17.28 -17.51 14.49
CA LEU A 325 -17.20 -18.97 14.39
C LEU A 325 -18.03 -19.51 13.24
N LYS A 326 -19.21 -18.94 12.95
CA LYS A 326 -20.00 -19.34 11.77
C LYS A 326 -19.22 -19.13 10.47
N VAL A 327 -18.58 -17.97 10.29
CA VAL A 327 -17.78 -17.66 9.11
C VAL A 327 -16.59 -18.60 8.99
N LEU A 328 -15.83 -18.79 10.08
CA LEU A 328 -14.64 -19.63 10.08
C LEU A 328 -14.98 -21.11 9.89
N ILE A 329 -16.02 -21.62 10.55
CA ILE A 329 -16.38 -23.03 10.46
C ILE A 329 -16.92 -23.39 9.07
N ALA A 330 -17.62 -22.46 8.41
CA ALA A 330 -17.99 -22.61 7.00
C ALA A 330 -16.77 -22.63 6.06
N GLY A 331 -15.61 -22.15 6.51
CA GLY A 331 -14.36 -22.23 5.77
C GLY A 331 -13.82 -23.66 5.60
N PHE A 332 -14.13 -24.55 6.54
CA PHE A 332 -13.69 -25.97 6.52
C PHE A 332 -14.36 -26.83 5.44
N GLU A 333 -15.36 -26.30 4.74
CA GLU A 333 -15.99 -26.96 3.60
C GLU A 333 -15.24 -26.69 2.28
N SER A 334 -14.22 -25.82 2.30
CA SER A 334 -13.43 -25.47 1.13
C SER A 334 -12.30 -26.45 0.88
N VAL A 335 -12.08 -26.80 -0.40
CA VAL A 335 -10.90 -27.54 -0.88
C VAL A 335 -9.75 -26.62 -1.27
N ASN A 336 -9.94 -25.29 -1.21
CA ASN A 336 -8.88 -24.33 -1.47
C ASN A 336 -7.92 -24.26 -0.25
N VAL A 337 -6.67 -24.69 -0.47
CA VAL A 337 -5.62 -24.76 0.55
C VAL A 337 -5.35 -23.41 1.21
N ALA A 338 -5.18 -22.34 0.42
CA ALA A 338 -4.86 -21.01 0.96
C ALA A 338 -5.97 -20.49 1.89
N PHE A 339 -7.23 -20.74 1.53
CA PHE A 339 -8.37 -20.35 2.35
C PHE A 339 -8.51 -21.20 3.61
N LEU A 340 -8.23 -22.51 3.52
CA LEU A 340 -8.25 -23.40 4.67
C LEU A 340 -7.16 -23.04 5.69
N VAL A 341 -5.94 -22.76 5.22
CA VAL A 341 -4.82 -22.29 6.05
C VAL A 341 -5.17 -20.98 6.74
N ALA A 342 -5.64 -19.97 5.99
CA ALA A 342 -6.05 -18.69 6.57
C ALA A 342 -7.17 -18.86 7.62
N THR A 343 -8.11 -19.77 7.37
CA THR A 343 -9.21 -20.09 8.28
C THR A 343 -8.71 -20.73 9.58
N LEU A 344 -7.79 -21.69 9.50
CA LEU A 344 -7.19 -22.33 10.67
C LEU A 344 -6.40 -21.34 11.51
N GLU A 345 -5.60 -20.48 10.88
CA GLU A 345 -4.86 -19.42 11.57
C GLU A 345 -5.78 -18.40 12.25
N ALA A 346 -6.86 -18.00 11.57
CA ALA A 346 -7.88 -17.12 12.13
C ALA A 346 -8.64 -17.78 13.29
N LEU A 347 -8.91 -19.09 13.19
CA LEU A 347 -9.54 -19.86 14.25
C LEU A 347 -8.62 -20.00 15.47
N GLN A 348 -7.33 -20.31 15.27
CA GLN A 348 -6.34 -20.36 16.34
C GLN A 348 -6.29 -19.02 17.08
N ALA A 349 -6.20 -17.91 16.34
CA ALA A 349 -6.26 -16.57 16.92
C ALA A 349 -7.58 -16.32 17.67
N THR A 350 -8.71 -16.79 17.13
CA THR A 350 -10.03 -16.67 17.77
C THR A 350 -10.09 -17.45 19.08
N VAL A 351 -9.57 -18.67 19.12
CA VAL A 351 -9.54 -19.50 20.34
C VAL A 351 -8.72 -18.81 21.43
N LEU A 352 -7.56 -18.26 21.09
CA LEU A 352 -6.72 -17.51 22.02
C LEU A 352 -7.39 -16.21 22.47
N ALA A 353 -7.91 -15.42 21.54
CA ALA A 353 -8.47 -14.10 21.77
C ALA A 353 -9.79 -14.14 22.57
N ALA A 354 -10.56 -15.22 22.42
CA ALA A 354 -11.86 -15.42 23.06
C ALA A 354 -11.87 -16.57 24.08
N TRP A 355 -10.70 -17.04 24.53
CA TRP A 355 -10.54 -18.25 25.36
C TRP A 355 -11.55 -18.39 26.53
N PRO A 356 -11.97 -17.34 27.27
CA PRO A 356 -12.91 -17.49 28.37
C PRO A 356 -14.30 -17.98 27.95
N ARG A 357 -14.62 -17.93 26.65
CA ARG A 357 -15.92 -18.27 26.09
C ARG A 357 -15.85 -19.35 25.01
N ILE A 358 -14.71 -20.01 24.81
CA ILE A 358 -14.55 -21.03 23.78
C ILE A 358 -15.13 -22.40 24.19
N ALA A 359 -15.07 -22.77 25.47
CA ALA A 359 -15.48 -24.11 25.93
C ALA A 359 -16.88 -24.57 25.43
N PRO A 360 -17.94 -23.73 25.42
CA PRO A 360 -19.25 -24.11 24.88
C PRO A 360 -19.29 -24.37 23.37
N HIS A 361 -18.26 -23.97 22.63
CA HIS A 361 -18.16 -24.12 21.17
C HIS A 361 -17.20 -25.26 20.75
N THR A 362 -16.60 -25.96 21.71
CA THR A 362 -15.55 -26.96 21.48
C THR A 362 -15.96 -28.01 20.45
N GLU A 363 -17.14 -28.61 20.59
CA GLU A 363 -17.63 -29.64 19.66
C GLU A 363 -17.70 -29.12 18.23
N GLN A 364 -18.30 -27.94 18.04
CA GLN A 364 -18.48 -27.34 16.71
C GLN A 364 -17.13 -27.04 16.05
N ILE A 365 -16.17 -26.53 16.83
CA ILE A 365 -14.82 -26.22 16.35
C ILE A 365 -14.06 -27.51 16.02
N LEU A 366 -14.09 -28.50 16.91
CA LEU A 366 -13.41 -29.79 16.74
C LEU A 366 -13.90 -30.49 15.47
N VAL A 367 -15.21 -30.54 15.24
CA VAL A 367 -15.79 -31.12 14.02
C VAL A 367 -15.29 -30.37 12.77
N GLY A 368 -15.21 -29.04 12.82
CA GLY A 368 -14.64 -28.24 11.73
C GLY A 368 -13.18 -28.59 11.45
N VAL A 369 -12.35 -28.66 12.49
CA VAL A 369 -10.93 -29.04 12.37
C VAL A 369 -10.78 -30.45 11.81
N LEU A 370 -11.59 -31.41 12.26
CA LEU A 370 -11.55 -32.78 11.73
C LEU A 370 -11.96 -32.87 10.25
N ARG A 371 -12.78 -31.95 9.74
CA ARG A 371 -13.03 -31.86 8.29
C ARG A 371 -11.77 -31.45 7.52
N ALA A 372 -10.96 -30.54 8.08
CA ALA A 372 -9.68 -30.17 7.49
C ALA A 372 -8.67 -31.35 7.51
N VAL A 373 -8.63 -32.11 8.60
CA VAL A 373 -7.85 -33.35 8.68
C VAL A 373 -8.34 -34.36 7.64
N ALA A 374 -9.65 -34.54 7.52
CA ALA A 374 -10.25 -35.42 6.52
C ALA A 374 -9.93 -35.00 5.09
N PHE A 375 -9.88 -33.71 4.79
CA PHE A 375 -9.41 -33.20 3.50
C PHE A 375 -7.96 -33.59 3.19
N CYS A 376 -7.12 -33.73 4.22
CA CYS A 376 -5.73 -34.16 4.07
C CYS A 376 -5.54 -35.69 4.00
N GLU A 377 -6.39 -36.46 4.67
CA GLU A 377 -6.21 -37.92 4.85
C GLU A 377 -7.13 -38.80 3.99
N LEU A 378 -8.29 -38.29 3.55
CA LEU A 378 -9.25 -39.12 2.83
C LEU A 378 -8.99 -39.22 1.33
N PHE A 379 -8.34 -38.20 0.75
CA PHE A 379 -8.10 -38.08 -0.68
C PHE A 379 -6.69 -38.57 -1.04
N ASP A 380 -6.59 -39.32 -2.15
CA ASP A 380 -5.32 -39.89 -2.61
C ASP A 380 -4.41 -38.80 -3.21
N GLU A 381 -3.09 -38.95 -3.03
CA GLU A 381 -2.09 -38.01 -3.57
C GLU A 381 -2.21 -37.88 -5.09
N GLY A 382 -2.34 -36.64 -5.59
CA GLY A 382 -2.34 -36.35 -7.03
C GLY A 382 -3.71 -36.11 -7.66
N ALA A 383 -4.78 -36.03 -6.87
CA ALA A 383 -6.05 -35.50 -7.36
C ALA A 383 -5.96 -33.97 -7.61
N GLU A 384 -6.75 -33.46 -8.55
CA GLU A 384 -6.69 -32.08 -9.07
C GLU A 384 -6.91 -31.00 -7.99
N PHE A 385 -7.37 -31.38 -6.79
CA PHE A 385 -7.67 -30.50 -5.66
C PHE A 385 -7.07 -30.98 -4.33
N THR A 386 -6.08 -31.88 -4.35
CA THR A 386 -5.42 -32.34 -3.12
C THR A 386 -4.21 -31.48 -2.77
N PRO A 387 -3.98 -31.18 -1.48
CA PRO A 387 -2.80 -30.45 -1.04
C PRO A 387 -1.53 -31.24 -1.39
N SER A 388 -0.45 -30.54 -1.77
CA SER A 388 0.89 -31.12 -1.83
C SER A 388 1.34 -31.63 -0.46
N SER A 389 2.35 -32.50 -0.39
CA SER A 389 2.82 -33.04 0.89
C SER A 389 3.21 -31.95 1.90
N LYS A 390 3.78 -30.83 1.42
CA LYS A 390 4.13 -29.68 2.26
C LYS A 390 2.89 -28.94 2.77
N GLU A 391 1.89 -28.73 1.91
CA GLU A 391 0.63 -28.09 2.30
C GLU A 391 -0.17 -28.97 3.27
N LYS A 392 -0.15 -30.29 3.06
CA LYS A 392 -0.73 -31.28 3.99
C LYS A 392 -0.09 -31.18 5.37
N GLU A 393 1.24 -31.20 5.45
CA GLU A 393 1.97 -31.04 6.71
C GLU A 393 1.59 -29.72 7.41
N GLN A 394 1.51 -28.62 6.66
CA GLN A 394 1.11 -27.32 7.20
C GLN A 394 -0.32 -27.34 7.76
N ILE A 395 -1.29 -27.87 7.01
CA ILE A 395 -2.69 -27.93 7.45
C ILE A 395 -2.83 -28.80 8.69
N LEU A 396 -2.19 -29.98 8.71
CA LEU A 396 -2.24 -30.88 9.86
C LEU A 396 -1.61 -30.25 11.09
N GLY A 397 -0.44 -29.61 10.98
CA GLY A 397 0.19 -28.90 12.09
C GLY A 397 -0.72 -27.80 12.68
N LEU A 398 -1.39 -27.02 11.83
CA LEU A 398 -2.38 -26.03 12.29
C LEU A 398 -3.61 -26.67 12.96
N CYS A 399 -4.05 -27.84 12.48
CA CYS A 399 -5.13 -28.59 13.12
C CYS A 399 -4.71 -29.06 14.52
N GLU A 400 -3.50 -29.62 14.66
CA GLU A 400 -2.94 -30.03 15.95
C GLU A 400 -2.88 -28.86 16.93
N ASP A 401 -2.38 -27.70 16.48
CA ASP A 401 -2.29 -26.50 17.31
C ASP A 401 -3.66 -26.04 17.83
N VAL A 402 -4.68 -26.04 16.97
CA VAL A 402 -6.05 -25.69 17.40
C VAL A 402 -6.61 -26.72 18.38
N LEU A 403 -6.39 -28.01 18.14
CA LEU A 403 -6.84 -29.07 19.06
C LEU A 403 -6.12 -29.01 20.41
N ASP A 404 -4.82 -28.71 20.43
CA ASP A 404 -4.04 -28.46 21.65
C ASP A 404 -4.65 -27.30 22.46
N LEU A 405 -5.01 -26.20 21.80
CA LEU A 405 -5.66 -25.07 22.46
C LEU A 405 -7.06 -25.43 22.98
N LEU A 406 -7.86 -26.15 22.21
CA LEU A 406 -9.17 -26.62 22.67
C LEU A 406 -9.03 -27.55 23.88
N HIS A 407 -8.05 -28.45 23.88
CA HIS A 407 -7.78 -29.32 25.01
C HIS A 407 -7.41 -28.52 26.26
N GLN A 408 -6.54 -27.51 26.13
CA GLN A 408 -6.15 -26.63 27.25
C GLN A 408 -7.32 -25.80 27.80
N VAL A 409 -8.14 -25.21 26.92
CA VAL A 409 -9.34 -24.45 27.34
C VAL A 409 -10.35 -25.33 28.07
N ASN A 410 -10.36 -26.63 27.77
CA ASN A 410 -11.20 -27.62 28.41
C ASN A 410 -10.46 -28.49 29.44
N ALA A 411 -9.33 -28.06 30.01
CA ALA A 411 -8.50 -28.92 30.89
C ALA A 411 -9.23 -29.53 32.10
N GLY A 412 -10.42 -29.04 32.47
CA GLY A 412 -11.30 -29.65 33.47
C GLY A 412 -12.27 -30.73 32.96
N TYR A 413 -12.29 -31.01 31.66
CA TYR A 413 -13.24 -31.90 30.99
C TYR A 413 -12.55 -32.72 29.89
N SER A 414 -12.86 -34.01 29.82
CA SER A 414 -12.31 -34.92 28.80
C SER A 414 -12.93 -34.75 27.39
N VAL A 415 -13.76 -33.72 27.16
CA VAL A 415 -14.59 -33.56 25.94
C VAL A 415 -13.79 -33.73 24.65
N VAL A 416 -12.64 -33.05 24.52
CA VAL A 416 -11.82 -33.13 23.30
C VAL A 416 -11.26 -34.54 23.10
N SER A 417 -10.72 -35.14 24.15
CA SER A 417 -10.14 -36.49 24.11
C SER A 417 -11.21 -37.55 23.83
N ASP A 418 -12.38 -37.45 24.48
CA ASP A 418 -13.49 -38.38 24.30
C ASP A 418 -14.01 -38.35 22.85
N MET A 419 -14.14 -37.15 22.27
CA MET A 419 -14.56 -36.99 20.87
C MET A 419 -13.53 -37.56 19.89
N LEU A 420 -12.22 -37.31 20.11
CA LEU A 420 -11.18 -37.90 19.25
C LEU A 420 -11.15 -39.42 19.37
N ALA A 421 -11.35 -39.99 20.55
CA ALA A 421 -11.44 -41.44 20.73
C ALA A 421 -12.65 -42.03 19.99
N ILE A 422 -13.80 -41.35 20.00
CA ILE A 422 -14.98 -41.76 19.22
C ILE A 422 -14.66 -41.76 17.71
N VAL A 423 -14.04 -40.69 17.21
CA VAL A 423 -13.71 -40.57 15.78
C VAL A 423 -12.65 -41.59 15.36
N SER A 424 -11.61 -41.80 16.17
CA SER A 424 -10.58 -42.83 15.94
C SER A 424 -11.21 -44.20 15.75
N ASN A 425 -12.11 -44.60 16.67
CA ASN A 425 -12.81 -45.88 16.60
C ASN A 425 -13.78 -46.01 15.41
N GLN A 426 -14.29 -44.90 14.88
CA GLN A 426 -15.30 -44.90 13.81
C GLN A 426 -14.71 -44.69 12.41
N SER A 427 -13.50 -44.16 12.29
CA SER A 427 -12.89 -43.78 11.02
C SER A 427 -11.42 -44.21 10.92
N PRO A 428 -11.13 -45.39 10.34
CA PRO A 428 -9.77 -45.93 10.24
C PRO A 428 -8.77 -45.01 9.50
N LYS A 429 -9.26 -44.16 8.60
CA LYS A 429 -8.40 -43.18 7.90
C LYS A 429 -8.01 -41.98 8.77
N LEU A 430 -8.78 -41.68 9.82
CA LEU A 430 -8.49 -40.58 10.75
C LEU A 430 -7.85 -41.06 12.06
N GLU A 431 -7.91 -42.37 12.33
CA GLU A 431 -7.31 -43.05 13.48
C GLU A 431 -5.85 -42.63 13.71
N PRO A 432 -4.94 -42.63 12.70
CA PRO A 432 -3.54 -42.27 12.94
C PRO A 432 -3.35 -40.85 13.51
N PHE A 433 -4.12 -39.89 13.01
CA PHE A 433 -4.08 -38.51 13.48
C PHE A 433 -4.70 -38.37 14.88
N CYS A 434 -5.84 -39.01 15.12
CA CYS A 434 -6.52 -38.95 16.41
C CYS A 434 -5.69 -39.60 17.52
N ASP A 435 -5.12 -40.77 17.25
CA ASP A 435 -4.26 -41.50 18.20
C ASP A 435 -2.97 -40.74 18.49
N HIS A 436 -2.38 -40.09 17.47
CA HIS A 436 -1.24 -39.20 17.66
C HIS A 436 -1.55 -38.10 18.68
N MET A 437 -2.69 -37.40 18.53
CA MET A 437 -3.10 -36.33 19.44
C MET A 437 -3.37 -36.85 20.86
N LEU A 438 -4.06 -37.99 21.00
CA LEU A 438 -4.33 -38.61 22.30
C LEU A 438 -3.04 -39.02 23.00
N ALA A 439 -2.12 -39.68 22.29
CA ALA A 439 -0.82 -40.08 22.81
C ALA A 439 -0.01 -38.87 23.30
N ARG A 440 0.01 -37.79 22.50
CA ARG A 440 0.69 -36.53 22.83
C ARG A 440 0.21 -35.93 24.15
N TRP A 441 -1.09 -35.93 24.44
CA TRP A 441 -1.62 -35.42 25.71
C TRP A 441 -1.39 -36.35 26.90
N THR A 442 -1.40 -37.67 26.70
CA THR A 442 -1.07 -38.62 27.78
C THR A 442 0.41 -38.60 28.19
N SER A 443 1.29 -38.09 27.33
CA SER A 443 2.73 -38.00 27.56
C SER A 443 3.20 -36.69 28.23
N ARG A 444 2.30 -35.71 28.38
CA ARG A 444 2.54 -34.41 29.03
C ARG A 444 2.04 -34.46 30.47
#